data_AF-A0A3B9KPA9-F1
#
_entry.id   AF-A0A3B9KPA9-F1
#
_cell.length_a   1.000
_cell.length_b   1.000
_cell.length_c   1.000
_cell.angle_alpha   90.00
_cell.angle_beta   90.00
_cell.angle_gamma   90.00
#
_symmetry.space_group_name_H-M   'P 1'
#
loop_
_entity.id
_entity.type
_entity.pdbx_description
1 polymer ?
#
loop_
_entity_poly.entity_id
_entity_poly.type
_entity_poly.pdbx_seq_one_letter_code
_entity_poly.pdbx_strand_id
1 'polypeptide(L)'
;MPLMSFFYRLPYRFFWRISKSRKKLIPCIVYCADPLDYTILEPVVRHLDTVCIYVAKNRHTEAFLRKKGIVPRRMPVFPEMVLMARHSTWKFPVPAIRKYGFRHGPYHFKTFTSVRNYRPFTLYFLTSQAEATEARKMGLTNVAAAGYPRLDPAF
;
A
#
# COMPACT_ATOMS: atom_id res chain seq x y z
N MET A 1 4.99 20.61 -2.85
CA MET A 1 3.99 19.86 -2.07
C MET A 1 2.99 20.87 -1.54
N PRO A 2 1.67 20.69 -1.70
CA PRO A 2 0.68 21.68 -1.26
C PRO A 2 0.61 21.76 0.27
N LEU A 3 0.37 22.96 0.81
CA LEU A 3 0.34 23.29 2.25
C LEU A 3 -0.48 22.30 3.10
N MET A 4 -1.61 21.84 2.57
CA MET A 4 -2.51 20.87 3.23
C MET A 4 -1.83 19.55 3.63
N SER A 5 -0.80 19.12 2.89
CA SER A 5 -0.08 17.88 3.19
C SER A 5 0.75 17.97 4.48
N PHE A 6 1.19 19.17 4.84
CA PHE A 6 1.97 19.40 6.06
C PHE A 6 1.10 19.31 7.31
N PHE A 7 -0.09 19.92 7.25
CA PHE A 7 -1.08 19.90 8.33
C PHE A 7 -1.57 18.49 8.66
N TYR A 8 -1.63 17.58 7.69
CA TYR A 8 -1.97 16.19 7.97
C TYR A 8 -0.79 15.41 8.56
N ARG A 9 0.43 15.69 8.09
CA ARG A 9 1.62 14.89 8.39
C ARG A 9 2.06 14.97 9.85
N LEU A 10 2.06 16.17 10.43
CA LEU A 10 2.46 16.39 11.82
C LEU A 10 1.57 15.66 12.83
N PRO A 11 0.23 15.87 12.85
CA PRO A 11 -0.64 15.19 13.79
C PRO A 11 -0.62 13.68 13.56
N TYR A 12 -0.62 13.22 12.30
CA TYR A 12 -0.52 11.79 12.02
C TYR A 12 0.74 11.17 12.62
N ARG A 13 1.91 11.81 12.43
CA ARG A 13 3.19 11.31 12.98
C ARG A 13 3.19 11.33 14.51
N PHE A 14 2.60 12.35 15.13
CA PHE A 14 2.47 12.44 16.58
C PHE A 14 1.61 11.29 17.15
N PHE A 15 0.39 11.10 16.63
CA PHE A 15 -0.48 10.02 17.08
C PHE A 15 0.05 8.62 16.76
N TRP A 16 0.76 8.47 15.64
CA TRP A 16 1.46 7.22 15.33
C TRP A 16 2.55 6.92 16.36
N ARG A 17 3.35 7.93 16.78
CA ARG A 17 4.38 7.75 17.81
C ARG A 17 3.78 7.37 19.17
N ILE A 18 2.66 7.99 19.55
CA ILE A 18 1.92 7.61 20.77
C ILE A 18 1.41 6.17 20.67
N SER A 19 0.85 5.79 19.52
CA SER A 19 0.36 4.43 19.30
C SER A 19 1.50 3.42 19.37
N LYS A 20 2.69 3.77 18.84
CA LYS A 20 3.91 2.98 18.94
C LYS A 20 4.38 2.80 20.38
N SER A 21 4.48 3.88 21.16
CA SER A 21 4.94 3.79 22.55
C SER A 21 3.99 2.98 23.43
N ARG A 22 2.68 3.03 23.12
CA ARG A 22 1.64 2.22 23.79
C ARG A 22 1.54 0.78 23.26
N LYS A 23 2.37 0.36 22.31
CA LYS A 23 2.27 -0.95 21.63
C LYS A 23 0.88 -1.24 21.03
N LYS A 24 0.22 -0.20 20.51
CA LYS A 24 -1.13 -0.23 19.92
C LYS A 24 -1.12 -0.06 18.39
N LEU A 25 0.00 -0.29 17.73
CA LEU A 25 0.04 -0.25 16.27
C LEU A 25 -0.73 -1.44 15.68
N ILE A 26 -1.39 -1.20 14.55
CA ILE A 26 -2.03 -2.28 13.79
C ILE A 26 -0.93 -3.03 13.03
N PRO A 27 -0.74 -4.34 13.22
CA PRO A 27 0.38 -5.06 12.59
C PRO A 27 0.41 -4.92 11.07
N CYS A 28 -0.73 -5.20 10.43
CA CYS A 28 -0.89 -5.08 8.98
C CYS A 28 -2.22 -4.39 8.64
N ILE A 29 -2.19 -3.51 7.64
CA ILE A 29 -3.39 -3.02 6.98
C ILE A 29 -3.33 -3.21 5.47
N VAL A 30 -4.50 -3.35 4.87
CA VAL A 30 -4.71 -3.27 3.43
C VAL A 30 -5.48 -1.99 3.15
N TYR A 31 -4.84 -1.02 2.52
CA TYR A 31 -5.49 0.24 2.19
C TYR A 31 -6.10 0.18 0.79
N CYS A 32 -7.42 0.20 0.73
CA CYS A 32 -8.20 0.22 -0.51
C CYS A 32 -8.65 1.66 -0.82
N ALA A 33 -8.02 2.26 -1.82
CA ALA A 33 -8.46 3.50 -2.43
C ALA A 33 -9.69 3.31 -3.33
N ASP A 34 -9.79 2.14 -3.95
CA ASP A 34 -10.82 1.74 -4.90
C ASP A 34 -11.17 0.25 -4.70
N PRO A 35 -12.39 -0.22 -5.06
CA PRO A 35 -12.74 -1.64 -5.07
C PRO A 35 -11.76 -2.55 -5.82
N LEU A 36 -11.08 -2.04 -6.86
CA LEU A 36 -10.08 -2.82 -7.59
C LEU A 36 -8.89 -3.25 -6.70
N ASP A 37 -8.50 -2.42 -5.73
CA ASP A 37 -7.39 -2.73 -4.82
C ASP A 37 -7.66 -4.01 -4.02
N TYR A 38 -8.92 -4.21 -3.61
CA TYR A 38 -9.34 -5.43 -2.93
C TYR A 38 -9.18 -6.64 -3.83
N THR A 39 -9.73 -6.58 -5.05
CA THR A 39 -9.72 -7.71 -6.00
C THR A 39 -8.31 -8.19 -6.31
N ILE A 40 -7.35 -7.27 -6.33
CA ILE A 40 -5.94 -7.59 -6.61
C ILE A 40 -5.22 -8.11 -5.37
N LEU A 41 -5.49 -7.55 -4.19
CA LEU A 41 -4.78 -7.95 -2.97
C LEU A 41 -5.37 -9.17 -2.28
N GLU A 42 -6.66 -9.47 -2.49
CA GLU A 42 -7.35 -10.57 -1.83
C GLU A 42 -6.60 -11.91 -1.93
N PRO A 43 -6.09 -12.34 -3.09
CA PRO A 43 -5.33 -13.58 -3.17
C PRO A 43 -4.03 -13.52 -2.36
N VAL A 44 -3.28 -12.41 -2.41
CA VAL A 44 -2.03 -12.25 -1.65
C VAL A 44 -2.27 -12.27 -0.15
N VAL A 45 -3.28 -11.52 0.30
CA VAL A 45 -3.55 -11.31 1.73
C VAL A 45 -3.93 -12.61 2.42
N ARG A 46 -4.54 -13.57 1.70
CA ARG A 46 -4.88 -14.90 2.22
C ARG A 46 -3.66 -15.76 2.52
N HIS A 47 -2.51 -15.49 1.89
CA HIS A 47 -1.25 -16.22 2.10
C HIS A 47 -0.33 -15.52 3.11
N LEU A 48 -0.73 -14.38 3.67
CA LEU A 48 0.06 -13.70 4.70
C LEU A 48 -0.20 -14.33 6.06
N ASP A 49 0.87 -14.71 6.77
CA ASP A 49 0.81 -15.17 8.16
C ASP A 49 0.30 -14.09 9.13
N THR A 50 0.23 -12.84 8.68
CA THR A 50 -0.24 -11.70 9.47
C THR A 50 -1.66 -11.31 9.06
N VAL A 51 -2.57 -11.31 10.04
CA VAL A 51 -3.93 -10.80 9.84
C VAL A 51 -3.90 -9.30 9.51
N CYS A 52 -4.39 -8.95 8.32
CA CYS A 52 -4.45 -7.58 7.85
C CYS A 52 -5.85 -6.98 8.01
N ILE A 53 -5.93 -5.75 8.51
CA ILE A 53 -7.19 -4.99 8.59
C ILE A 53 -7.40 -4.17 7.32
N TYR A 54 -8.56 -4.32 6.69
CA TYR A 54 -8.92 -3.51 5.52
C TYR A 54 -9.31 -2.08 5.91
N VAL A 55 -8.82 -1.10 5.14
CA VAL A 55 -9.06 0.32 5.35
C VAL A 55 -9.60 0.93 4.07
N ALA A 56 -10.83 1.41 4.11
CA ALA A 56 -11.50 2.03 2.98
C ALA A 56 -11.19 3.54 2.92
N LYS A 57 -10.93 4.04 1.70
CA LYS A 57 -10.78 5.49 1.45
C LYS A 57 -12.08 6.27 1.59
N ASN A 58 -13.19 5.72 1.08
CA ASN A 58 -14.48 6.40 0.95
C ASN A 58 -15.65 5.43 1.21
N ARG A 59 -16.86 5.98 1.33
CA ARG A 59 -18.10 5.20 1.58
C ARG A 59 -18.39 4.19 0.47
N HIS A 60 -18.04 4.50 -0.78
CA HIS A 60 -18.24 3.59 -1.90
C HIS A 60 -17.41 2.30 -1.76
N THR A 61 -16.11 2.46 -1.47
CA THR A 61 -15.20 1.33 -1.23
C THR A 61 -15.58 0.58 0.04
N GLU A 62 -16.00 1.29 1.09
CA GLU A 62 -16.51 0.68 2.32
C GLU A 62 -17.73 -0.20 2.05
N ALA A 63 -18.72 0.31 1.29
CA ALA A 63 -19.90 -0.46 0.93
C ALA A 63 -19.55 -1.70 0.11
N PHE A 64 -18.60 -1.58 -0.83
CA PHE A 64 -18.09 -2.72 -1.59
C PHE A 64 -17.45 -3.79 -0.69
N LEU A 65 -16.59 -3.40 0.24
CA LEU A 65 -15.95 -4.32 1.19
C LEU A 65 -16.99 -4.97 2.12
N ARG A 66 -17.98 -4.23 2.59
CA ARG A 66 -19.09 -4.77 3.39
C ARG A 66 -19.91 -5.81 2.62
N LYS A 67 -20.17 -5.59 1.33
CA LYS A 67 -20.82 -6.59 0.46
C LYS A 67 -19.99 -7.88 0.32
N LYS A 68 -18.67 -7.82 0.53
CA LYS A 68 -17.78 -8.98 0.57
C LYS A 68 -17.65 -9.62 1.96
N GLY A 69 -18.45 -9.18 2.94
CA GLY A 69 -18.40 -9.69 4.31
C GLY A 69 -17.28 -9.10 5.17
N ILE A 70 -16.59 -8.06 4.69
CA ILE A 70 -15.48 -7.42 5.40
C ILE A 70 -15.99 -6.21 6.18
N VAL A 71 -15.50 -6.03 7.40
CA VAL A 71 -15.75 -4.83 8.21
C VAL A 71 -14.53 -3.90 8.12
N PRO A 72 -14.50 -2.96 7.16
CA PRO A 72 -13.34 -2.09 6.98
C PRO A 72 -13.30 -0.99 8.04
N ARG A 73 -12.09 -0.51 8.33
CA ARG A 73 -11.88 0.76 9.05
C ARG A 73 -11.78 1.92 8.07
N ARG A 74 -11.81 3.15 8.59
CA ARG A 74 -11.47 4.36 7.83
C ARG A 74 -10.30 5.09 8.49
N MET A 75 -9.64 5.94 7.72
CA MET A 75 -8.58 6.81 8.25
C MET A 75 -9.13 7.76 9.35
N PRO A 76 -8.30 8.15 10.33
CA PRO A 76 -6.90 7.76 10.49
C PRO A 76 -6.74 6.36 11.11
N VAL A 77 -5.70 5.64 10.66
CA VAL A 77 -5.23 4.39 11.28
C VAL A 77 -3.71 4.44 11.41
N PHE A 78 -3.15 3.69 12.38
CA PHE A 78 -1.73 3.72 12.70
C PHE A 78 -1.11 2.32 12.60
N PRO A 79 -0.63 1.92 11.40
CA PRO A 79 -0.10 0.59 11.18
C PRO A 79 1.41 0.50 11.38
N GLU A 80 1.92 -0.72 11.50
CA GLU A 80 3.34 -1.04 11.29
C GLU A 80 3.63 -1.31 9.81
N MET A 81 2.72 -2.03 9.15
CA MET A 81 2.80 -2.40 7.75
C MET A 81 1.53 -2.01 6.98
N VAL A 82 1.69 -1.57 5.75
CA VAL A 82 0.57 -1.28 4.85
C VAL A 82 0.84 -1.79 3.43
N LEU A 83 -0.15 -2.52 2.92
CA LEU A 83 -0.30 -2.89 1.50
C LEU A 83 -1.17 -1.82 0.83
N MET A 84 -0.66 -1.16 -0.21
CA MET A 84 -1.39 -0.08 -0.88
C MET A 84 -0.94 0.18 -2.32
N ALA A 85 -1.81 0.85 -3.06
CA ALA A 85 -1.46 1.47 -4.32
C ALA A 85 -0.49 2.67 -4.16
N ARG A 86 0.39 2.89 -5.15
CA ARG A 86 1.37 3.99 -5.19
C ARG A 86 0.81 5.37 -4.83
N HIS A 87 -0.37 5.69 -5.34
CA HIS A 87 -0.96 7.02 -5.27
C HIS A 87 -1.39 7.43 -3.84
N SER A 88 -1.46 6.48 -2.91
CA SER A 88 -1.92 6.71 -1.53
C SER A 88 -0.79 6.80 -0.50
N THR A 89 0.47 6.76 -0.93
CA THR A 89 1.67 6.83 -0.07
C THR A 89 1.68 8.00 0.90
N TRP A 90 1.25 9.17 0.45
CA TRP A 90 1.24 10.40 1.26
C TRP A 90 0.35 10.31 2.50
N LYS A 91 -0.62 9.39 2.52
CA LYS A 91 -1.50 9.15 3.68
C LYS A 91 -0.80 8.46 4.85
N PHE A 92 0.37 7.87 4.61
CA PHE A 92 1.17 7.20 5.62
C PHE A 92 2.55 7.86 5.71
N PRO A 93 2.63 9.11 6.17
CA PRO A 93 3.83 9.95 6.02
C PRO A 93 4.95 9.66 7.04
N VAL A 94 4.87 8.53 7.74
CA VAL A 94 5.87 8.07 8.69
C VAL A 94 6.83 7.10 7.98
N PRO A 95 8.15 7.39 7.95
CA PRO A 95 9.13 6.53 7.29
C PRO A 95 9.22 5.11 7.87
N ALA A 96 9.03 4.98 9.20
CA ALA A 96 9.08 3.70 9.89
C ALA A 96 7.90 2.75 9.58
N ILE A 97 6.85 3.23 8.91
CA ILE A 97 5.78 2.37 8.40
C ILE A 97 6.32 1.63 7.18
N ARG A 98 6.35 0.29 7.23
CA ARG A 98 6.72 -0.56 6.10
C ARG A 98 5.63 -0.52 5.05
N LYS A 99 5.97 -0.07 3.84
CA LYS A 99 5.00 0.13 2.76
C LYS A 99 5.29 -0.88 1.66
N TYR A 100 4.31 -1.71 1.36
CA TYR A 100 4.35 -2.68 0.28
C TYR A 100 3.40 -2.22 -0.82
N GLY A 101 3.95 -1.92 -1.98
CA GLY A 101 3.23 -1.33 -3.10
C GLY A 101 2.94 -2.35 -4.18
N PHE A 102 1.86 -2.14 -4.93
CA PHE A 102 1.51 -2.99 -6.07
C PHE A 102 0.95 -2.15 -7.23
N ARG A 103 0.94 -2.72 -8.44
CA ARG A 103 0.28 -2.16 -9.62
C ARG A 103 -1.14 -2.70 -9.74
N HIS A 104 -2.08 -1.85 -10.17
CA HIS A 104 -3.47 -2.27 -10.40
C HIS A 104 -3.67 -3.08 -11.70
N GLY A 105 -2.65 -3.17 -12.55
CA GLY A 105 -2.79 -3.60 -13.93
C GLY A 105 -1.44 -3.96 -14.56
N PRO A 106 -1.43 -4.74 -15.66
CA PRO A 106 -0.25 -4.95 -16.48
C PRO A 106 -0.06 -3.68 -17.30
N TYR A 107 0.48 -2.66 -16.66
CA TYR A 107 0.69 -1.35 -17.27
C TYR A 107 2.01 -1.32 -18.03
N HIS A 108 2.20 -2.27 -18.95
CA HIS A 108 3.40 -2.34 -19.80
C HIS A 108 3.53 -1.11 -20.71
N PHE A 109 2.41 -0.43 -20.98
CA PHE A 109 2.36 0.83 -21.73
C PHE A 109 2.58 2.08 -20.87
N LYS A 110 2.55 1.98 -19.52
CA LYS A 110 2.78 3.15 -18.66
C LYS A 110 4.23 3.21 -18.25
N THR A 111 4.88 4.26 -18.73
CA THR A 111 6.20 4.67 -18.25
C THR A 111 6.20 4.84 -16.74
N PHE A 112 7.32 4.48 -16.11
CA PHE A 112 7.55 4.82 -14.71
C PHE A 112 7.53 6.34 -14.58
N THR A 113 6.83 6.85 -13.58
CA THR A 113 6.75 8.30 -13.36
C THR A 113 8.10 8.87 -12.96
N SER A 114 8.48 8.77 -11.68
CA SER A 114 9.81 9.15 -11.21
C SER A 114 10.23 8.26 -10.05
N VAL A 115 11.53 8.06 -9.90
CA VAL A 115 12.13 7.25 -8.83
C VAL A 115 11.63 7.70 -7.45
N ARG A 116 11.45 9.01 -7.26
CA ARG A 116 10.95 9.61 -6.01
C ARG A 116 9.60 9.03 -5.55
N ASN A 117 8.73 8.63 -6.48
CA ASN A 117 7.40 8.15 -6.14
C ASN A 117 7.40 6.70 -5.62
N TYR A 118 8.50 5.97 -5.79
CA TYR A 118 8.66 4.59 -5.37
C TYR A 118 9.60 4.45 -4.16
N ARG A 119 10.52 5.38 -3.95
CA ARG A 119 11.42 5.42 -2.77
C ARG A 119 10.73 5.28 -1.40
N PRO A 120 9.50 5.79 -1.17
CA PRO A 120 8.83 5.61 0.12
C PRO A 120 8.43 4.17 0.45
N PHE A 121 8.45 3.27 -0.55
CA PHE A 121 8.11 1.87 -0.38
C PHE A 121 9.28 1.07 0.18
N THR A 122 8.97 0.14 1.08
CA THR A 122 9.89 -0.91 1.49
C THR A 122 10.14 -1.86 0.32
N LEU A 123 9.06 -2.26 -0.36
CA LEU A 123 9.12 -3.05 -1.59
C LEU A 123 7.93 -2.66 -2.47
N TYR A 124 8.17 -2.54 -3.77
CA TYR A 124 7.12 -2.28 -4.76
C TYR A 124 7.07 -3.40 -5.80
N PHE A 125 5.94 -4.09 -5.84
CA PHE A 125 5.71 -5.22 -6.72
C PHE A 125 5.32 -4.74 -8.13
N LEU A 126 6.04 -5.27 -9.11
CA LEU A 126 5.89 -5.03 -10.55
C LEU A 126 5.34 -6.28 -11.24
N THR A 127 4.79 -6.10 -12.44
CA THR A 127 4.05 -7.17 -13.10
C THR A 127 4.92 -8.13 -13.90
N SER A 128 6.19 -7.81 -14.16
CA SER A 128 7.10 -8.70 -14.87
C SER A 128 8.57 -8.43 -14.55
N GLN A 129 9.42 -9.41 -14.88
CA GLN A 129 10.87 -9.29 -14.74
C GLN A 129 11.46 -8.20 -15.66
N ALA A 130 10.87 -8.01 -16.83
CA ALA A 130 11.24 -6.92 -17.73
C ALA A 130 11.01 -5.55 -17.07
N GLU A 131 9.86 -5.35 -16.42
CA GLU A 131 9.59 -4.11 -15.68
C GLU A 131 10.57 -3.92 -14.51
N ALA A 132 10.91 -4.97 -13.79
CA ALA A 132 11.89 -4.90 -12.71
C ALA A 132 13.29 -4.52 -13.22
N THR A 133 13.67 -5.02 -14.40
CA THR A 133 14.95 -4.70 -15.05
C THR A 133 14.99 -3.23 -15.47
N GLU A 134 13.93 -2.73 -16.10
CA GLU A 134 13.83 -1.31 -16.48
C GLU A 134 13.79 -0.38 -15.26
N ALA A 135 13.04 -0.75 -14.22
CA ALA A 135 13.01 0.01 -12.97
C ALA A 135 14.41 0.11 -12.33
N ARG A 136 15.20 -0.97 -12.35
CA ARG A 136 16.57 -1.00 -11.84
C ARG A 136 17.51 -0.12 -12.67
N LYS A 137 17.39 -0.12 -14.00
CA LYS A 137 18.15 0.81 -14.87
C LYS A 137 17.87 2.27 -14.54
N MET A 138 16.65 2.58 -14.09
CA MET A 138 16.26 3.91 -13.61
C MET A 138 16.73 4.22 -12.16
N GLY A 139 17.41 3.29 -11.48
CA GLY A 139 17.90 3.46 -10.11
C GLY A 139 16.93 3.05 -9.00
N LEU A 140 15.90 2.25 -9.31
CA LEU A 140 15.02 1.65 -8.29
C LEU A 140 15.60 0.34 -7.79
N THR A 141 15.97 0.29 -6.51
CA THR A 141 16.50 -0.90 -5.84
C THR A 141 15.44 -1.64 -5.01
N ASN A 142 14.31 -0.99 -4.74
CA ASN A 142 13.24 -1.49 -3.88
C ASN A 142 12.06 -2.07 -4.67
N VAL A 143 12.33 -2.80 -5.75
CA VAL A 143 11.32 -3.37 -6.66
C VAL A 143 11.54 -4.87 -6.86
N ALA A 144 10.44 -5.61 -6.97
CA ALA A 144 10.44 -7.03 -7.31
C ALA A 144 9.34 -7.33 -8.34
N ALA A 145 9.62 -8.26 -9.24
CA ALA A 145 8.58 -8.81 -10.11
C ALA A 145 7.75 -9.82 -9.31
N ALA A 146 6.43 -9.65 -9.29
CA ALA A 146 5.49 -10.56 -8.63
C ALA A 146 4.33 -10.97 -9.54
N GLY A 147 4.32 -10.51 -10.80
CA GLY A 147 3.25 -10.81 -11.73
C GLY A 147 2.05 -9.85 -11.65
N TYR A 148 1.12 -10.08 -12.56
CA TYR A 148 -0.27 -9.63 -12.55
C TYR A 148 -1.09 -10.93 -12.61
N PRO A 149 -2.27 -11.05 -11.97
CA PRO A 149 -2.73 -12.31 -11.37
C PRO A 149 -2.63 -13.50 -12.32
N ARG A 150 -2.21 -14.69 -11.85
CA ARG A 150 -2.42 -15.23 -10.49
C ARG A 150 -1.20 -15.09 -9.57
N LEU A 151 -1.49 -14.59 -8.37
CA LEU A 151 -0.60 -14.32 -7.25
C LEU A 151 -0.20 -15.63 -6.55
N ASP A 152 0.44 -16.53 -7.29
CA ASP A 152 0.82 -17.87 -6.82
C ASP A 152 2.35 -18.04 -6.66
N PRO A 153 3.25 -17.50 -7.51
CA PRO A 153 4.68 -17.71 -7.32
C PRO A 153 5.35 -16.53 -6.56
N ALA A 154 4.66 -15.93 -5.60
CA ALA A 154 5.21 -14.90 -4.71
C ALA A 154 5.42 -15.41 -3.26
N PHE A 155 5.08 -16.68 -3.01
CA PHE A 155 5.31 -17.41 -1.76
C PHE A 155 5.92 -18.77 -2.10
#